data_AF-A0A4U8SIF5-F1
#
_entry.id   AF-A0A4U8SIF5-F1
#
_cell.length_a   1.000
_cell.length_b   1.000
_cell.length_c   1.000
_cell.angle_alpha   90.00
_cell.angle_beta   90.00
_cell.angle_gamma   90.00
#
_symmetry.space_group_name_H-M   'P 1'
#
loop_
_entity.id
_entity.type
_entity.pdbx_description
1 polymer ?
#
loop_
_entity_poly.entity_id
_entity_poly.type
_entity_poly.pdbx_seq_one_letter_code
_entity_poly.pdbx_strand_id
1 'polypeptide(L)'
;MQIISLCFCISLVLCVLIIAVSKRYSLFIDSATSNKPQRFHIHETPRAGGIGIFIAFWVMLIYFYIHNIQLLLIMCGGSIIFASGLIEDFKGNLSPKMRLFMQCVATFGVCALLNVYLKDLSLGFTLPYIIGLFFTTFALVGV
;
A
#
# COMPACT_ATOMS: atom_id res chain seq x y z
N MET A 1 18.10 1.49 -17.91
CA MET A 1 19.02 1.87 -16.83
C MET A 1 18.70 3.23 -16.21
N GLN A 2 18.57 4.30 -17.00
CA GLN A 2 18.33 5.66 -16.48
C GLN A 2 17.08 5.82 -15.58
N ILE A 3 15.91 5.28 -15.99
CA ILE A 3 14.67 5.39 -15.20
C ILE A 3 14.81 4.68 -13.83
N ILE A 4 15.43 3.50 -13.82
CA ILE A 4 15.62 2.71 -12.59
C ILE A 4 16.55 3.46 -11.62
N SER A 5 17.66 4.00 -12.12
CA SER A 5 18.57 4.82 -11.33
C SER A 5 17.87 6.05 -10.76
N LEU A 6 17.02 6.71 -11.56
CA LEU A 6 16.24 7.87 -11.11
C LEU A 6 15.24 7.49 -10.01
N CYS A 7 14.48 6.40 -10.18
CA CYS A 7 13.56 5.88 -9.15
C CYS A 7 14.30 5.57 -7.84
N PHE A 8 15.46 4.93 -7.95
CA PHE A 8 16.30 4.61 -6.79
C PHE A 8 16.77 5.87 -6.06
N CYS A 9 17.35 6.84 -6.77
CA CYS A 9 17.85 8.07 -6.16
C CYS A 9 16.72 8.88 -5.50
N ILE A 10 15.57 9.02 -6.16
CA ILE A 10 14.42 9.75 -5.61
C ILE A 10 13.88 9.06 -4.37
N SER A 11 13.70 7.73 -4.41
CA SER A 11 13.27 6.95 -3.25
C SER A 11 14.24 7.07 -2.08
N LEU A 12 15.55 6.97 -2.34
CA LEU A 12 16.58 7.11 -1.32
C LEU A 12 16.54 8.50 -0.66
N VAL A 13 16.49 9.56 -1.45
CA VAL A 13 16.43 10.94 -0.94
C VAL A 13 15.16 11.14 -0.10
N LEU A 14 14.00 10.73 -0.60
CA LEU A 14 12.73 10.86 0.12
C LEU A 14 12.72 10.05 1.42
N CYS A 15 13.25 8.83 1.41
CA CYS A 15 13.35 8.02 2.62
C CYS A 15 14.22 8.68 3.68
N VAL A 16 15.41 9.17 3.30
CA VAL A 16 16.33 9.86 4.22
C VAL A 16 15.67 11.13 4.79
N LEU A 17 15.02 11.93 3.93
CA LEU A 17 14.31 13.14 4.36
C LEU A 17 13.19 12.81 5.35
N ILE A 18 12.34 11.82 5.06
CA ILE A 18 11.24 11.44 5.94
C ILE A 18 11.75 10.91 7.28
N ILE A 19 12.81 10.09 7.28
CA ILE A 19 13.43 9.62 8.52
C ILE A 19 13.98 10.80 9.35
N ALA A 20 14.64 11.76 8.71
CA ALA A 20 15.18 12.94 9.39
C ALA A 20 14.06 13.82 9.97
N VAL A 21 13.00 14.08 9.21
CA VAL A 21 11.82 14.84 9.66
C VAL A 21 11.10 14.12 10.80
N SER A 22 10.90 12.81 10.66
CA SER A 22 10.28 11.95 11.68
C SER A 22 11.03 12.01 13.01
N LYS A 23 12.38 11.93 12.98
CA LYS A 23 13.22 12.12 14.17
C LYS A 23 13.12 13.53 14.75
N ARG A 24 13.17 14.57 13.90
CA ARG A 24 13.19 15.97 14.33
C ARG A 24 11.89 16.41 15.01
N TYR A 25 10.75 15.98 14.50
CA TYR A 25 9.43 16.38 15.02
C TYR A 25 8.79 15.31 15.91
N SER A 26 9.52 14.24 16.24
CA SER A 26 9.00 13.08 16.98
C SER A 26 7.72 12.50 16.38
N LEU A 27 7.59 12.57 15.05
CA LEU A 27 6.46 12.01 14.31
C LEU A 27 6.76 10.55 14.00
N PHE A 28 5.76 9.68 14.13
CA PHE A 28 5.87 8.27 13.72
C PHE A 28 7.00 7.50 14.43
N ILE A 29 7.33 7.91 15.67
CA ILE A 29 8.32 7.23 16.50
C ILE A 29 7.67 6.04 17.17
N ASP A 30 8.33 4.89 17.03
CA ASP A 30 8.00 3.71 17.77
C ASP A 30 8.85 3.65 19.06
N SER A 31 8.20 3.85 20.20
CA SER A 31 8.87 3.93 21.50
C SER A 31 9.30 2.56 22.00
N ALA A 32 10.51 2.46 22.55
CA ALA A 32 11.13 1.23 23.02
C ALA A 32 10.38 0.56 24.20
N THR A 33 9.52 1.29 24.91
CA THR A 33 8.81 0.81 26.12
C THR A 33 7.44 0.20 25.86
N SER A 34 6.93 0.23 24.62
CA SER A 34 5.60 -0.35 24.33
C SER A 34 5.68 -1.88 24.15
N ASN A 35 4.81 -2.58 24.89
CA ASN A 35 4.65 -4.04 24.87
C ASN A 35 4.04 -4.51 23.53
N LYS A 36 4.85 -4.64 22.47
CA LYS A 36 4.48 -5.34 21.24
C LYS A 36 5.35 -6.58 21.08
N PRO A 37 4.78 -7.78 20.78
CA PRO A 37 5.51 -9.06 20.75
C PRO A 37 6.56 -9.16 19.62
N GLN A 38 6.51 -8.27 18.62
CA GLN A 38 7.43 -8.22 17.48
C GLN A 38 8.46 -7.07 17.59
N ARG A 39 8.92 -6.72 18.79
CA ARG A 39 9.94 -5.67 18.99
C ARG A 39 11.20 -6.22 19.63
N PHE A 40 12.33 -6.00 18.96
CA PHE A 40 13.68 -6.35 19.42
C PHE A 40 14.62 -5.15 19.50
N HIS A 41 14.12 -3.93 19.27
CA HIS A 41 14.92 -2.71 19.26
C HIS A 41 15.02 -2.11 20.67
N ILE A 42 16.24 -1.70 21.04
CA ILE A 42 16.55 -1.09 22.35
C ILE A 42 16.30 0.42 22.34
N HIS A 43 16.36 1.05 21.16
CA HIS A 43 16.20 2.49 20.98
C HIS A 43 14.93 2.83 20.20
N GLU A 44 14.45 4.05 20.39
CA GLU A 44 13.31 4.56 19.63
C GLU A 44 13.66 4.68 18.15
N THR A 45 12.82 4.10 17.30
CA THR A 45 13.07 4.07 15.85
C THR A 45 11.89 4.66 15.09
N PRO A 46 12.13 5.56 14.12
CA PRO A 46 11.07 6.09 13.27
C PRO A 46 10.54 5.00 12.34
N ARG A 47 9.22 4.76 12.38
CA ARG A 47 8.51 3.81 11.49
C ARG A 47 7.84 4.51 10.31
N ALA A 48 8.51 5.50 9.73
CA ALA A 48 7.99 6.30 8.63
C ALA A 48 8.56 5.92 7.25
N GLY A 49 9.48 4.94 7.17
CA GLY A 49 10.20 4.62 5.92
C GLY A 49 9.28 4.27 4.74
N GLY A 50 8.21 3.51 4.99
CA GLY A 50 7.22 3.16 3.98
C GLY A 50 6.54 4.37 3.32
N ILE A 51 6.38 5.48 4.06
CA ILE A 51 5.82 6.73 3.52
C ILE A 51 6.75 7.28 2.43
N GLY A 52 8.06 7.19 2.62
CA GLY A 52 9.05 7.69 1.64
C GLY A 52 8.99 6.94 0.33
N ILE A 53 8.94 5.62 0.43
CA ILE A 53 8.80 4.73 -0.74
C ILE A 53 7.48 5.00 -1.45
N PHE A 54 6.38 5.13 -0.70
CA PHE A 54 5.05 5.35 -1.29
C PHE A 54 4.92 6.70 -2.00
N ILE A 55 5.46 7.78 -1.41
CA ILE A 55 5.52 9.10 -2.05
C ILE A 55 6.39 9.05 -3.29
N ALA A 56 7.56 8.40 -3.23
CA ALA A 56 8.43 8.25 -4.40
C ALA A 56 7.70 7.54 -5.54
N PHE A 57 6.94 6.48 -5.23
CA PHE A 57 6.16 5.74 -6.21
C PHE A 57 5.10 6.63 -6.87
N TRP A 58 4.35 7.40 -6.09
CA TRP A 58 3.38 8.38 -6.60
C TRP A 58 4.01 9.43 -7.53
N VAL A 59 5.13 10.02 -7.11
CA VAL A 59 5.84 11.03 -7.89
C VAL A 59 6.30 10.47 -9.24
N MET A 60 6.91 9.28 -9.24
CA MET A 60 7.39 8.65 -10.47
C MET A 60 6.24 8.23 -11.39
N LEU A 61 5.14 7.75 -10.80
CA LEU A 61 3.96 7.35 -11.56
C LEU A 61 3.27 8.54 -12.21
N ILE A 62 3.12 9.65 -11.50
CA ILE A 62 2.59 10.89 -12.08
C ILE A 62 3.54 11.38 -13.18
N TYR A 63 4.85 11.41 -12.93
CA TYR A 63 5.82 11.94 -13.89
C TYR A 63 5.84 11.16 -15.20
N PHE A 64 5.82 9.83 -15.17
CA PHE A 64 5.91 9.00 -16.37
C PHE A 64 4.56 8.56 -16.94
N TYR A 65 3.52 8.47 -16.12
CA TYR A 65 2.28 7.75 -16.46
C TYR A 65 1.00 8.52 -16.11
N ILE A 66 1.03 9.85 -15.96
CA ILE A 66 -0.18 10.64 -15.67
C ILE A 66 -1.32 10.41 -16.66
N HIS A 67 -1.00 10.14 -17.93
CA HIS A 67 -1.99 9.87 -18.98
C HIS A 67 -2.58 8.45 -18.92
N ASN A 68 -1.99 7.54 -18.13
CA ASN A 68 -2.50 6.18 -17.96
C ASN A 68 -3.50 6.12 -16.80
N ILE A 69 -4.76 6.35 -17.13
CA ILE A 69 -5.86 6.37 -16.15
C ILE A 69 -6.00 5.04 -15.38
N GLN A 70 -5.70 3.91 -16.03
CA GLN A 70 -5.81 2.60 -15.38
C GLN A 70 -4.82 2.48 -14.24
N LEU A 71 -3.56 2.85 -14.50
CA LEU A 71 -2.49 2.82 -13.50
C LEU A 71 -2.76 3.82 -12.37
N LEU A 72 -3.32 4.99 -12.68
CA LEU A 72 -3.70 5.99 -11.69
C LEU A 72 -4.82 5.46 -10.76
N LEU A 73 -5.84 4.81 -11.32
CA LEU A 73 -6.92 4.20 -10.54
C LEU A 73 -6.42 3.08 -9.63
N ILE A 74 -5.50 2.23 -10.13
CA ILE A 74 -4.83 1.21 -9.30
C ILE A 74 -4.10 1.87 -8.14
N MET A 75 -3.36 2.95 -8.38
CA MET A 75 -2.68 3.68 -7.32
C MET A 75 -3.61 4.35 -6.32
N CYS A 76 -4.74 4.89 -6.76
CA CYS A 76 -5.76 5.41 -5.86
C CYS A 76 -6.29 4.33 -4.90
N GLY A 77 -6.59 3.12 -5.41
CA GLY A 77 -6.96 1.99 -4.56
C GLY A 77 -5.81 1.55 -3.64
N GLY A 78 -4.59 1.49 -4.18
CA GLY A 78 -3.38 1.22 -3.42
C GLY A 78 -3.14 2.22 -2.27
N SER A 79 -3.50 3.49 -2.44
CA SER A 79 -3.44 4.50 -1.37
C SER A 79 -4.37 4.20 -0.21
N ILE A 80 -5.56 3.66 -0.47
CA ILE A 80 -6.48 3.25 0.60
C ILE A 80 -5.89 2.06 1.38
N ILE A 81 -5.33 1.08 0.66
CA ILE A 81 -4.65 -0.07 1.24
C ILE A 81 -3.45 0.38 2.08
N PHE A 82 -2.58 1.22 1.52
CA PHE A 82 -1.42 1.77 2.21
C PHE A 82 -1.84 2.57 3.46
N ALA A 83 -2.84 3.44 3.34
CA ALA A 83 -3.37 4.21 4.47
C ALA A 83 -3.90 3.30 5.58
N SER A 84 -4.57 2.18 5.25
CA SER A 84 -5.04 1.23 6.26
C SER A 84 -3.90 0.61 7.06
N GLY A 85 -2.82 0.17 6.41
CA GLY A 85 -1.64 -0.37 7.07
C GLY A 85 -0.91 0.69 7.90
N LEU A 86 -0.81 1.91 7.35
CA LEU A 86 -0.20 3.03 8.04
C LEU A 86 -0.97 3.41 9.33
N ILE A 87 -2.30 3.40 9.27
CA ILE A 87 -3.16 3.67 10.43
C ILE A 87 -3.00 2.57 11.49
N GLU A 88 -2.92 1.30 11.10
CA GLU A 88 -2.69 0.19 12.03
C GLU A 88 -1.34 0.30 12.74
N ASP A 89 -0.27 0.55 11.98
CA ASP A 89 1.09 0.66 12.51
C ASP A 89 1.20 1.75 13.59
N PHE A 90 0.46 2.85 13.42
CA PHE A 90 0.51 4.01 14.31
C PHE A 90 -0.55 4.01 15.42
N LYS A 91 -1.83 3.81 15.07
CA LYS A 91 -2.90 3.87 16.06
C LYS A 91 -3.07 2.56 16.83
N GLY A 92 -2.60 1.42 16.30
CA GLY A 92 -2.72 0.10 16.91
C GLY A 92 -4.16 -0.41 17.12
N ASN A 93 -5.17 0.43 16.88
CA ASN A 93 -6.58 0.18 17.18
C ASN A 93 -7.37 -0.30 15.96
N LEU A 94 -6.73 -0.47 14.81
CA LEU A 94 -7.41 -0.98 13.63
C LEU A 94 -7.55 -2.49 13.75
N SER A 95 -8.78 -2.98 13.93
CA SER A 95 -9.02 -4.42 13.98
C SER A 95 -8.64 -5.08 12.64
N PRO A 96 -8.16 -6.34 12.65
CA PRO A 96 -7.85 -7.09 11.42
C PRO A 96 -9.04 -7.14 10.45
N LYS A 97 -10.27 -7.23 10.98
CA LYS A 97 -11.52 -7.22 10.20
C LYS A 97 -11.72 -5.90 9.45
N MET A 98 -11.48 -4.77 10.10
CA MET A 98 -11.61 -3.46 9.47
C MET A 98 -10.53 -3.23 8.41
N ARG A 99 -9.30 -3.67 8.67
CA ARG A 99 -8.22 -3.63 7.67
C ARG A 99 -8.59 -4.43 6.42
N LEU A 100 -9.04 -5.66 6.63
CA LEU A 100 -9.47 -6.54 5.55
C LEU A 100 -10.62 -5.90 4.76
N PHE A 101 -11.61 -5.34 5.46
CA PHE A 101 -12.75 -4.66 4.83
C PHE A 101 -12.30 -3.50 3.93
N MET A 102 -11.41 -2.62 4.41
CA MET A 102 -10.89 -1.52 3.59
C MET A 102 -10.13 -2.01 2.35
N GLN A 103 -9.33 -3.07 2.50
CA GLN A 103 -8.61 -3.69 1.38
C GLN A 103 -9.59 -4.31 0.36
N CYS A 104 -10.61 -5.03 0.82
CA CYS A 104 -11.66 -5.58 -0.05
C CYS A 104 -12.41 -4.47 -0.78
N VAL A 105 -12.82 -3.41 -0.11
CA VAL A 105 -13.54 -2.29 -0.73
C VAL A 105 -12.68 -1.58 -1.77
N ALA A 106 -11.41 -1.31 -1.44
CA ALA A 106 -10.48 -0.66 -2.37
C ALA A 106 -10.24 -1.52 -3.62
N THR A 107 -9.91 -2.80 -3.42
CA THR A 107 -9.65 -3.73 -4.52
C THR A 107 -10.90 -3.96 -5.37
N PHE A 108 -12.06 -4.23 -4.74
CA PHE A 108 -13.32 -4.43 -5.45
C PHE A 108 -13.69 -3.21 -6.29
N GLY A 109 -13.58 -2.01 -5.72
CA GLY A 109 -13.88 -0.75 -6.41
C GLY A 109 -12.99 -0.55 -7.64
N VAL A 110 -11.68 -0.75 -7.50
CA VAL A 110 -10.73 -0.63 -8.64
C VAL A 110 -11.01 -1.68 -9.71
N CYS A 111 -11.18 -2.96 -9.33
CA CYS A 111 -11.47 -4.04 -10.26
C CYS A 111 -12.79 -3.81 -11.02
N ALA A 112 -13.84 -3.34 -10.32
CA ALA A 112 -15.12 -3.02 -10.92
C ALA A 112 -15.00 -1.84 -11.90
N LEU A 113 -14.33 -0.75 -11.51
CA LEU A 113 -14.11 0.43 -12.35
C LEU A 113 -13.32 0.12 -13.62
N LEU A 114 -12.29 -0.73 -13.51
CA LEU A 114 -11.46 -1.13 -14.64
C LEU A 114 -12.04 -2.28 -15.44
N ASN A 115 -13.15 -2.88 -14.98
CA ASN A 115 -13.75 -4.07 -15.56
C ASN A 115 -12.74 -5.25 -15.67
N VAL A 116 -11.87 -5.37 -14.66
CA VAL A 116 -10.83 -6.41 -14.56
C VAL A 116 -11.24 -7.43 -13.51
N TYR A 117 -11.38 -8.68 -13.94
CA TYR A 117 -11.69 -9.80 -13.06
C TYR A 117 -11.10 -11.10 -13.64
N LEU A 118 -10.88 -12.07 -12.77
CA LEU A 118 -10.51 -13.44 -13.11
C LEU A 118 -11.71 -14.14 -13.74
N LYS A 119 -11.63 -14.33 -15.05
CA LYS A 119 -12.66 -14.99 -15.87
C LYS A 119 -12.47 -16.50 -15.94
N ASP A 120 -11.22 -16.96 -15.97
CA ASP A 120 -10.88 -18.37 -16.14
C ASP A 120 -9.79 -18.76 -15.14
N LEU A 121 -10.01 -19.90 -14.47
CA LEU A 121 -9.09 -20.49 -13.48
C LEU A 121 -8.33 -21.69 -14.04
N SER A 122 -8.44 -21.95 -15.34
CA SER A 122 -7.93 -23.17 -15.99
C SER A 122 -8.55 -24.47 -15.44
N LEU A 123 -9.76 -24.38 -14.89
CA LEU A 123 -10.55 -25.50 -14.35
C LEU A 123 -11.58 -26.04 -15.35
N GLY A 124 -11.57 -25.57 -16.60
CA GLY A 124 -12.49 -26.01 -17.66
C GLY A 124 -13.86 -25.31 -17.65
N PHE A 125 -14.07 -24.32 -16.80
CA PHE A 125 -15.28 -23.48 -16.78
C PHE A 125 -14.90 -22.00 -16.61
N THR A 126 -15.77 -21.10 -17.08
CA THR A 126 -15.59 -19.65 -16.92
C THR A 126 -16.48 -19.11 -15.81
N LEU A 127 -15.97 -18.13 -15.06
CA LEU A 127 -16.69 -17.48 -13.99
C LEU A 127 -17.61 -16.37 -14.54
N PRO A 128 -18.89 -16.32 -14.12
CA PRO A 128 -19.76 -15.17 -14.35
C PRO A 128 -19.15 -13.90 -13.74
N TYR A 129 -19.41 -12.74 -14.37
CA TYR A 129 -18.79 -11.45 -13.99
C TYR A 129 -18.79 -11.17 -12.48
N ILE A 130 -19.95 -11.26 -11.83
CA ILE A 130 -20.09 -10.94 -10.40
C ILE A 130 -19.25 -11.90 -9.55
N ILE A 131 -19.34 -13.21 -9.82
CA ILE A 131 -18.61 -14.24 -9.08
C ILE A 131 -17.10 -14.06 -9.29
N GLY A 132 -16.69 -13.83 -10.54
CA GLY A 132 -15.29 -13.55 -10.89
C GLY A 132 -14.75 -12.31 -10.21
N LEU A 133 -15.55 -11.25 -10.09
CA LEU A 133 -15.16 -10.01 -9.41
C LEU A 133 -14.95 -10.22 -7.90
N PHE A 134 -15.88 -10.91 -7.23
CA PHE A 134 -15.71 -11.28 -5.82
C PHE A 134 -14.50 -12.17 -5.61
N PHE A 135 -14.32 -13.17 -6.47
CA PHE A 135 -13.17 -14.08 -6.42
C PHE A 135 -11.84 -13.35 -6.64
N THR A 136 -11.79 -12.40 -7.57
CA THR A 136 -10.60 -11.57 -7.82
C THR A 136 -10.27 -10.73 -6.60
N THR A 137 -11.28 -10.13 -5.97
CA THR A 137 -11.10 -9.34 -4.75
C THR A 137 -10.54 -10.21 -3.62
N PHE A 138 -11.11 -11.40 -3.43
CA PHE A 138 -10.62 -12.39 -2.46
C PHE A 138 -9.17 -12.80 -2.74
N ALA A 139 -8.86 -13.15 -3.99
CA ALA A 139 -7.52 -13.59 -4.39
C ALA A 139 -6.44 -12.51 -4.26
N LEU A 140 -6.77 -11.25 -4.57
CA LEU A 140 -5.84 -10.11 -4.46
C LEU A 140 -5.59 -9.69 -3.00
N VAL A 141 -6.61 -9.76 -2.15
CA VAL A 141 -6.48 -9.40 -0.73
C VAL A 141 -5.78 -10.52 0.05
N GLY A 142 -5.84 -11.77 -0.41
CA GLY A 142 -5.12 -12.89 0.19
C GLY A 142 -5.79 -13.41 1.46
N VAL A 143 -7.10 -13.62 1.40
CA VAL A 143 -7.86 -14.38 2.42
C VAL A 143 -7.84 -15.86 2.10
#